data_AF-B7PM51-F1
#
_entry.id   AF-B7PM51-F1
#
_cell.length_a   1.000
_cell.length_b   1.000
_cell.length_c   1.000
_cell.angle_alpha   90.00
_cell.angle_beta   90.00
_cell.angle_gamma   90.00
#
_symmetry.space_group_name_H-M   'P 1'
#
loop_
_entity.id
_entity.type
_entity.pdbx_description
1 polymer ?
#
loop_
_entity_poly.entity_id
_entity_poly.type
_entity_poly.pdbx_seq_one_letter_code
_entity_poly.pdbx_strand_id
1 'polypeptide(L)'
;MFCTVWEVKDRGLAQVAQLSKFEPGGGLGISLEGTVDVEDGREVRPHHYIRSVLPDGPVGLNGRLRPGDELLQVRRVPVRRPPQ
;
A
#
# COMPACT_ATOMS: atom_id res chain seq x y z
N MET A 1 20.70 -3.02 0.81
CA MET A 1 19.44 -3.65 1.25
C MET A 1 18.38 -2.55 1.30
N PHE A 2 17.41 -2.53 0.38
CA PHE A 2 16.49 -1.39 0.24
C PHE A 2 15.29 -1.55 1.17
N CYS A 3 15.28 -0.78 2.26
CA CYS A 3 14.11 -0.63 3.13
C CYS A 3 13.04 0.19 2.40
N THR A 4 11.86 -0.41 2.21
CA THR A 4 10.69 0.26 1.63
C THR A 4 9.76 0.67 2.76
N VAL A 5 9.55 1.97 2.92
CA VAL A 5 8.57 2.53 3.87
C VAL A 5 7.20 2.56 3.17
N TRP A 6 6.19 2.00 3.82
CA TRP A 6 4.79 2.08 3.42
C TRP A 6 4.03 2.87 4.47
N GLU A 7 3.15 3.77 4.03
CA GLU A 7 2.17 4.43 4.88
C GLU A 7 0.78 3.94 4.51
N VAL A 8 0.02 3.51 5.51
CA VAL A 8 -1.27 2.85 5.34
C VAL A 8 -2.31 3.45 6.27
N LYS A 9 -3.55 3.62 5.81
CA LYS A 9 -4.67 4.09 6.64
C LYS A 9 -5.58 2.93 7.02
N ASP A 10 -5.70 2.65 8.32
CA ASP A 10 -6.73 1.78 8.89
C ASP A 10 -7.49 2.54 9.99
N ARG A 11 -8.81 2.57 9.94
CA ARG A 11 -9.70 3.22 10.95
C ARG A 11 -9.33 4.66 11.33
N GLY A 12 -8.75 5.42 10.41
CA GLY A 12 -8.34 6.81 10.64
C GLY A 12 -6.95 6.99 11.26
N LEU A 13 -6.22 5.91 11.53
CA LEU A 13 -4.83 5.94 11.98
C LEU A 13 -3.90 5.62 10.82
N ALA A 14 -2.89 6.48 10.61
CA ALA A 14 -1.81 6.22 9.68
C ALA A 14 -0.77 5.30 10.35
N GLN A 15 -0.51 4.15 9.74
CA GLN A 15 0.51 3.20 10.16
C GLN A 15 1.68 3.22 9.19
N VAL A 16 2.90 3.19 9.73
CA VAL A 16 4.13 3.14 8.94
C VAL A 16 4.82 1.79 9.14
N ALA A 17 5.05 1.07 8.04
CA ALA A 17 5.78 -0.18 8.02
C ALA A 17 7.07 -0.04 7.21
N GLN A 18 8.20 -0.39 7.84
CA GLN A 18 9.50 -0.51 7.18
C GLN A 18 9.74 -1.97 6.86
N LEU A 19 9.81 -2.28 5.58
CA LEU A 19 9.88 -3.66 5.09
C LEU A 19 11.06 -3.82 4.14
N SER A 20 11.71 -4.98 4.22
CA SER A 20 12.77 -5.37 3.31
C SER A 20 12.36 -6.65 2.60
N LYS A 21 12.68 -6.71 1.30
CA LYS A 21 12.54 -7.95 0.53
C LYS A 21 13.54 -8.97 1.03
N PHE A 22 13.18 -10.25 0.96
CA PHE A 22 14.11 -11.32 1.33
C PHE A 22 15.28 -11.45 0.36
N GLU A 23 15.03 -11.19 -0.92
CA GLU A 23 16.03 -11.31 -1.97
C GLU A 23 15.94 -10.16 -2.99
N PRO A 24 17.05 -9.84 -3.69
CA PRO A 24 17.04 -8.93 -4.83
C PRO A 24 16.06 -9.41 -5.91
N GLY A 25 15.25 -8.49 -6.45
CA GLY A 25 14.24 -8.82 -7.45
C GLY A 25 12.91 -9.36 -6.88
N GLY A 26 12.89 -9.82 -5.63
CA GLY A 26 11.69 -10.33 -4.96
C GLY A 26 10.59 -9.27 -4.76
N GLY A 27 9.37 -9.76 -4.52
CA GLY A 27 8.22 -8.96 -4.11
C GLY A 27 8.17 -8.72 -2.59
N LEU A 28 7.20 -7.93 -2.14
CA LEU A 28 6.90 -7.75 -0.71
C LEU A 28 5.83 -8.73 -0.20
N GLY A 29 5.25 -9.53 -1.09
CA GLY A 29 4.20 -10.49 -0.74
C GLY A 29 2.83 -9.86 -0.56
N ILE A 30 2.47 -8.85 -1.36
CA ILE A 30 1.12 -8.27 -1.38
C ILE A 30 0.60 -8.18 -2.81
N SER A 31 -0.72 -8.28 -2.95
CA SER A 31 -1.43 -7.89 -4.18
C SER A 31 -2.28 -6.65 -3.90
N LEU A 32 -2.40 -5.78 -4.90
CA LEU A 32 -3.13 -4.52 -4.80
C LEU A 32 -4.37 -4.54 -5.68
N GLU A 33 -5.36 -3.77 -5.27
CA GLU A 33 -6.50 -3.39 -6.10
C GLU A 33 -6.70 -1.88 -6.10
N GLY A 34 -7.10 -1.36 -7.26
CA GLY A 34 -7.33 0.06 -7.47
C GLY A 34 -8.82 0.35 -7.56
N THR A 35 -9.27 1.41 -6.90
CA THR A 35 -10.58 2.03 -7.13
C THR A 35 -10.39 3.50 -7.46
N VAL A 36 -11.43 4.14 -8.00
CA VAL A 36 -11.39 5.57 -8.29
C VAL A 36 -12.75 6.19 -8.01
N ASP A 37 -12.75 7.30 -7.28
CA ASP A 37 -13.97 8.07 -7.08
C ASP A 37 -14.34 8.81 -8.36
N VAL A 38 -15.64 8.82 -8.68
CA VAL A 38 -16.20 9.55 -9.80
C VAL A 38 -17.04 10.72 -9.27
N GLU A 39 -16.63 11.94 -9.60
CA GLU A 39 -17.34 13.19 -9.30
C GLU A 39 -17.63 13.90 -10.63
N ASP A 40 -18.89 14.30 -10.86
CA ASP A 40 -19.35 14.92 -12.12
C ASP A 40 -18.95 14.14 -13.40
N GLY A 41 -18.99 12.81 -13.32
CA GLY A 41 -18.61 11.93 -14.43
C GLY A 41 -17.10 11.87 -14.70
N ARG A 42 -16.27 12.41 -13.80
CA ARG A 42 -14.80 12.41 -13.91
C ARG A 42 -14.17 11.63 -12.77
N GLU A 43 -13.16 10.84 -13.11
CA GLU A 43 -12.29 10.17 -12.14
C GLU A 43 -11.39 11.18 -11.43
N VAL A 44 -11.53 11.31 -10.11
CA VAL A 44 -10.87 12.38 -9.34
C VAL A 44 -9.93 11.88 -8.24
N ARG A 45 -10.22 10.73 -7.62
CA ARG A 45 -9.41 10.22 -6.50
C ARG A 45 -9.13 8.73 -6.69
N PRO A 46 -7.95 8.35 -7.20
CA PRO A 46 -7.55 6.95 -7.24
C PRO A 46 -7.11 6.48 -5.85
N HIS A 47 -7.62 5.32 -5.44
CA HIS A 47 -7.32 4.65 -4.18
C HIS A 47 -6.70 3.29 -4.46
N HIS A 48 -5.72 2.88 -3.66
CA HIS A 48 -5.10 1.57 -3.77
C HIS A 48 -5.19 0.83 -2.45
N TYR A 49 -5.75 -0.36 -2.46
CA TYR A 49 -5.94 -1.20 -1.29
C TYR A 49 -5.13 -2.48 -1.39
N ILE A 50 -4.71 -3.01 -0.23
CA ILE A 50 -4.15 -4.36 -0.15
C ILE A 50 -5.30 -5.35 -0.34
N ARG A 51 -5.25 -6.13 -1.43
CA ARG A 51 -6.22 -7.20 -1.69
C ARG A 51 -5.87 -8.47 -0.94
N SER A 52 -4.61 -8.86 -0.97
CA SER A 52 -4.14 -10.06 -0.27
C SER A 52 -2.70 -9.89 0.22
N VAL A 53 -2.39 -10.63 1.29
CA VAL A 53 -1.06 -10.72 1.89
C VAL A 53 -0.62 -12.18 1.84
N LEU A 54 0.59 -12.43 1.33
CA LEU A 54 1.23 -13.73 1.41
C LEU A 54 1.72 -13.93 2.86
N PRO A 55 1.24 -14.94 3.60
CA PRO A 55 1.59 -15.13 5.01
C PRO A 55 3.10 -15.22 5.25
N ASP A 56 3.79 -15.93 4.37
CA ASP A 56 5.24 -16.15 4.46
C ASP A 56 6.06 -15.04 3.79
N GLY A 57 5.42 -14.03 3.22
CA GLY A 57 6.09 -12.90 2.58
C GLY A 57 6.54 -11.82 3.57
N PRO A 58 7.39 -10.86 3.16
CA PRO A 58 7.87 -9.79 4.04
C PRO A 58 6.77 -9.03 4.78
N VAL A 59 5.66 -8.72 4.10
CA VAL A 59 4.52 -8.03 4.71
C VAL A 59 3.77 -8.95 5.68
N GLY A 60 3.55 -10.22 5.30
CA GLY A 60 2.85 -11.20 6.14
C GLY A 60 3.59 -11.45 7.45
N LEU A 61 4.91 -11.65 7.40
CA LEU A 61 5.73 -11.84 8.60
C LEU A 61 5.81 -10.59 9.49
N ASN A 62 5.70 -9.39 8.92
CA ASN A 62 5.67 -8.16 9.71
C ASN A 62 4.33 -8.00 10.47
N GLY A 63 3.23 -8.53 9.92
CA GLY A 63 1.92 -8.59 10.57
C GLY A 63 1.21 -7.25 10.82
N ARG A 64 1.80 -6.13 10.37
CA ARG A 64 1.22 -4.79 10.52
C ARG A 64 0.16 -4.46 9.48
N LEU A 65 0.40 -4.87 8.22
CA LEU A 65 -0.50 -4.58 7.11
C LEU A 65 -1.44 -5.75 6.86
N ARG A 66 -2.68 -5.46 6.46
CA ARG A 66 -3.77 -6.43 6.29
C ARG A 66 -4.57 -6.16 5.02
N PRO A 67 -5.31 -7.15 4.48
CA PRO A 67 -6.27 -6.88 3.44
C PRO A 67 -7.28 -5.79 3.84
N GLY A 68 -7.60 -4.88 2.91
CA GLY A 68 -8.47 -3.72 3.14
C GLY A 68 -7.73 -2.43 3.51
N ASP A 69 -6.45 -2.53 3.88
CA ASP A 69 -5.60 -1.38 4.16
C ASP A 69 -5.39 -0.52 2.93
N GLU A 70 -5.58 0.79 3.05
CA GLU A 70 -5.33 1.74 1.97
C GLU A 70 -3.88 2.23 1.97
N LEU A 71 -3.19 2.08 0.85
CA LEU A 71 -1.83 2.55 0.65
C LEU A 71 -1.80 4.04 0.31
N LEU A 72 -1.09 4.82 1.13
CA LEU A 72 -0.93 6.26 0.93
C LEU A 72 0.38 6.59 0.23
N GLN A 73 1.48 5.93 0.64
CA GLN A 73 2.82 6.28 0.20
C GLN A 73 3.74 5.06 0.15
N VAL A 74 4.63 5.03 -0.85
CA VAL A 74 5.69 4.02 -1.00
C VAL A 74 7.03 4.72 -1.23
N ARG A 75 8.03 4.48 -0.37
CA ARG A 75 9.37 5.10 -0.49
C ARG A 75 9.35 6.63 -0.64
N ARG A 76 8.48 7.33 0.08
CA ARG A 76 8.29 8.80 -0.05
C ARG A 76 7.68 9.25 -1.39
N VAL A 77 7.17 8.33 -2.20
CA VAL A 77 6.39 8.62 -3.40
C VAL A 77 4.91 8.43 -3.08
N PRO A 78 4.07 9.48 -3.19
CA PRO A 78 2.63 9.36 -3.01
C PRO A 78 2.04 8.39 -4.02
N VAL A 79 1.12 7.52 -3.58
CA VAL A 79 0.38 6.60 -4.45
C VAL A 79 -0.93 7.23 -4.96
N ARG A 80 -1.37 8.31 -4.31
CA ARG A 80 -2.50 9.14 -4.78
C ARG A 80 -1.98 10.25 -5.69
N ARG A 81 -2.75 10.56 -6.75
CA ARG A 81 -2.53 11.81 -7.49
C ARG A 81 -2.98 13.00 -6.63
N PRO A 82 -2.25 14.12 -6.62
CA PRO A 82 -2.75 15.36 -6.04
C PRO A 82 -4.07 15.78 -6.72
N PRO A 83 -5.00 16.44 -6.01
CA PRO A 83 -6.11 17.13 -6.66
C PRO A 83 -5.56 18.16 -7.66
N GLN A 84 -6.18 18.26 -8.82
CA GLN A 84 -5.80 19.18 -9.91
C GLN A 84 -6.80 20.32 -10.00
#